data_AF-A0A530BGJ5-F1
#
_entry.id   AF-A0A530BGJ5-F1
#
_cell.length_a   1.000
_cell.length_b   1.000
_cell.length_c   1.000
_cell.angle_alpha   90.00
_cell.angle_beta   90.00
_cell.angle_gamma   90.00
#
_symmetry.space_group_name_H-M   'P 1'
#
loop_
_entity.id
_entity.type
_entity.pdbx_description
1 polymer ?
#
loop_
_entity_poly.entity_id
_entity_poly.type
_entity_poly.pdbx_seq_one_letter_code
_entity_poly.pdbx_strand_id
1 'polypeptide(L)' 'KLQIEALATDGTIEAVSVKDARAFAVGVQWHPEYWVKSDSNSAKIFKAFGDAVRLHAAAKAGARAAAE' A
#
# COMPACT_ATOMS: atom_id res chain seq x y z
N LYS A 1 2.10 -4.60 14.59
CA LYS A 1 0.74 -5.20 14.79
C LYS A 1 -0.05 -4.98 13.51
N LEU A 2 -1.06 -5.79 13.21
CA LEU A 2 -1.92 -5.59 12.03
C LEU A 2 -3.20 -4.82 12.41
N GLN A 3 -3.73 -4.04 11.47
CA GLN A 3 -5.02 -3.36 11.53
C GLN A 3 -5.92 -3.90 10.41
N ILE A 4 -7.19 -4.12 10.71
CA ILE A 4 -8.21 -4.51 9.72
C ILE A 4 -8.64 -3.26 8.97
N GLU A 5 -8.56 -3.30 7.64
CA GLU A 5 -8.93 -2.19 6.75
C GLU A 5 -10.24 -2.46 5.99
N ALA A 6 -10.56 -3.74 5.73
CA ALA A 6 -11.79 -4.12 5.06
C ALA A 6 -12.33 -5.46 5.57
N LEU A 7 -13.66 -5.56 5.61
CA LEU A 7 -14.41 -6.77 5.93
C LEU A 7 -15.45 -7.01 4.83
N ALA A 8 -15.60 -8.26 4.41
CA ALA A 8 -16.76 -8.70 3.64
C ALA A 8 -18.00 -8.77 4.54
N THR A 9 -19.19 -8.90 3.95
CA THR A 9 -20.47 -8.92 4.70
C THR A 9 -20.60 -10.13 5.62
N ASP A 10 -19.86 -11.21 5.37
CA ASP A 10 -19.78 -12.40 6.21
C ASP A 10 -18.75 -12.29 7.36
N GLY A 11 -18.03 -11.17 7.43
CA GLY A 11 -16.98 -10.91 8.42
C GLY A 11 -15.59 -11.37 8.01
N THR A 12 -15.40 -11.88 6.79
CA THR A 12 -14.07 -12.22 6.26
C THR A 12 -13.21 -10.95 6.15
N ILE A 13 -11.97 -10.99 6.64
CA ILE A 13 -11.02 -9.89 6.51
C ILE A 13 -10.51 -9.84 5.06
N GLU A 14 -10.82 -8.76 4.37
CA GLU A 14 -10.48 -8.55 2.95
C GLU A 14 -9.23 -7.67 2.78
N ALA A 15 -8.89 -6.85 3.78
CA ALA A 15 -7.67 -6.05 3.75
C ALA A 15 -7.10 -5.83 5.15
N VAL A 16 -5.77 -5.78 5.22
CA VAL A 16 -5.02 -5.42 6.42
C VAL A 16 -3.91 -4.43 6.10
N SER A 17 -3.53 -3.66 7.10
CA SER A 17 -2.31 -2.86 7.08
C SER A 17 -1.43 -3.16 8.29
N VAL A 18 -0.13 -2.88 8.18
CA VAL A 18 0.75 -2.88 9.35
C VAL A 18 0.54 -1.58 10.11
N LYS A 19 0.00 -1.67 11.33
CA LYS A 19 -0.15 -0.53 12.23
C LYS A 19 1.21 0.11 12.49
N ASP A 20 1.25 1.43 12.39
CA ASP A 20 2.45 2.27 12.56
C ASP A 20 3.57 1.95 11.56
N ALA A 21 3.23 1.45 10.36
CA ALA A 21 4.19 1.28 9.28
C ALA A 21 4.90 2.60 8.96
N ARG A 22 6.23 2.55 8.80
CA ARG A 22 7.05 3.73 8.49
C ARG A 22 6.72 4.37 7.14
N ALA A 23 6.11 3.62 6.23
CA ALA A 23 5.77 4.08 4.89
C ALA A 23 4.46 3.43 4.44
N PHE A 24 4.53 2.31 3.72
CA PHE A 24 3.36 1.65 3.16
C PHE A 24 3.50 0.13 3.29
N ALA A 25 2.53 -0.49 3.94
CA ALA A 25 2.44 -1.94 4.10
C ALA A 25 0.97 -2.32 4.23
N VAL A 26 0.36 -2.67 3.08
CA VAL A 26 -1.04 -3.06 2.95
C VAL A 26 -1.08 -4.39 2.20
N GLY A 27 -1.94 -5.29 2.66
CA GLY A 27 -2.30 -6.52 1.95
C GLY A 27 -3.81 -6.55 1.71
N VAL A 28 -4.21 -6.98 0.53
CA VAL A 28 -5.61 -7.19 0.15
C VAL A 28 -5.80 -8.65 -0.27
N GLN A 29 -6.97 -9.21 0.01
CA GLN A 29 -7.29 -10.60 -0.29
C GLN A 29 -7.80 -10.78 -1.73
N TRP A 30 -8.46 -9.77 -2.29
CA TRP A 30 -8.89 -9.78 -3.69
C TRP A 30 -7.73 -9.46 -4.65
N HIS A 31 -8.02 -9.54 -5.95
CA HIS A 31 -7.06 -9.30 -7.05
C HIS A 31 -7.26 -7.92 -7.69
N PRO A 32 -6.72 -6.82 -7.13
CA PRO A 32 -6.87 -5.48 -7.71
C PRO A 32 -6.18 -5.33 -9.07
N GLU A 33 -5.21 -6.18 -9.39
CA GLU A 33 -4.45 -6.14 -10.64
C GLU A 33 -5.33 -6.41 -11.88
N TYR A 34 -6.39 -7.22 -11.73
CA TYR A 34 -7.29 -7.53 -12.84
C TYR A 34 -8.13 -6.33 -13.28
N TRP A 35 -8.39 -5.40 -12.36
CA TRP A 35 -9.35 -4.32 -12.57
C TRP A 35 -8.74 -2.92 -12.43
N VAL A 36 -7.41 -2.81 -12.34
CA VAL A 36 -6.72 -1.53 -12.10
C VAL A 36 -7.09 -0.40 -13.08
N LYS A 37 -7.52 -0.73 -14.31
CA LYS A 37 -7.92 0.24 -15.33
C LYS A 37 -9.39 0.65 -15.28
N SER A 38 -10.24 -0.16 -14.64
CA SER A 38 -11.70 -0.01 -14.67
C SER A 38 -12.34 0.17 -13.29
N ASP A 39 -11.68 -0.29 -12.23
CA ASP A 39 -12.10 -0.13 -10.84
C ASP A 39 -11.27 0.96 -10.14
N SER A 40 -11.98 1.96 -9.60
CA SER A 40 -11.35 3.11 -8.94
C SER A 40 -10.56 2.70 -7.70
N ASN A 41 -11.02 1.69 -6.96
CA ASN A 41 -10.35 1.26 -5.73
C ASN A 41 -9.03 0.56 -6.04
N SER A 42 -9.03 -0.34 -7.01
CA SER A 42 -7.84 -0.99 -7.54
C SER A 42 -6.81 0.04 -8.02
N ALA A 43 -7.25 1.02 -8.83
CA ALA A 43 -6.37 2.11 -9.29
C ALA A 43 -5.72 2.89 -8.14
N LYS A 44 -6.50 3.22 -7.09
CA LYS A 44 -6.02 3.97 -5.93
C LYS A 44 -4.98 3.18 -5.12
N ILE A 45 -5.15 1.87 -4.95
CA ILE A 45 -4.20 1.02 -4.24
C ILE A 45 -2.83 1.04 -4.94
N PHE A 46 -2.82 0.79 -6.25
CA PHE A 46 -1.58 0.82 -7.04
C PHE A 46 -0.95 2.21 -7.09
N LYS A 47 -1.77 3.27 -7.20
CA LYS A 47 -1.27 4.64 -7.13
C LYS A 47 -0.60 4.93 -5.79
N ALA A 48 -1.24 4.59 -4.67
CA ALA A 48 -0.71 4.81 -3.33
C ALA A 48 0.59 4.03 -3.09
N PHE A 49 0.63 2.77 -3.52
CA PHE A 49 1.86 1.96 -3.47
C PHE A 49 2.98 2.59 -4.31
N GLY A 50 2.69 2.99 -5.55
CA GLY A 50 3.66 3.64 -6.42
C GLY A 50 4.19 4.96 -5.85
N ASP A 51 3.32 5.78 -5.25
CA ASP A 51 3.71 7.01 -4.56
C ASP A 51 4.64 6.71 -3.38
N ALA A 52 4.32 5.71 -2.56
CA ALA A 52 5.15 5.30 -1.42
C ALA A 52 6.53 4.78 -1.86
N VAL A 53 6.61 3.98 -2.92
CA VAL A 53 7.88 3.49 -3.47
C VAL A 53 8.75 4.64 -3.98
N ARG A 54 8.18 5.61 -4.69
CA ARG A 54 8.90 6.80 -5.15
C ARG A 54 9.45 7.63 -4.00
N LEU A 55 8.64 7.85 -2.96
CA LEU A 55 9.06 8.57 -1.75
C LEU A 55 10.20 7.82 -1.03
N HIS A 56 10.09 6.50 -0.89
CA HIS A 56 11.14 5.68 -0.29
C HIS A 56 12.46 5.79 -1.07
N ALA A 57 12.40 5.71 -2.40
CA ALA A 57 13.57 5.85 -3.26
C ALA A 57 14.24 7.23 -3.12
N ALA A 58 13.44 8.30 -3.11
CA ALA A 58 13.94 9.66 -2.94
C ALA A 58 14.61 9.85 -1.56
N ALA A 59 13.99 9.37 -0.49
CA ALA A 59 14.57 9.43 0.86
C ALA A 59 15.90 8.68 0.96
N LYS A 60 15.99 7.50 0.33
CA LYS A 60 17.24 6.71 0.29
C LYS A 60 18.35 7.41 -0.49
N ALA A 61 18.01 8.05 -1.61
CA ALA A 61 18.97 8.81 -2.41
C ALA A 61 19.50 10.03 -1.63
N GLY A 62 18.62 10.78 -0.97
CA GLY A 62 19.02 11.93 -0.13
C GLY A 62 19.91 11.52 1.05
N ALA A 63 19.59 10.40 1.71
CA ALA A 63 20.41 9.86 2.78
C ALA A 63 21.81 9.44 2.32
N ARG A 64 21.93 8.90 1.10
CA ARG A 64 23.22 8.56 0.51
C ARG A 64 24.05 9.81 0.20
N ALA A 65 23.45 10.81 -0.43
CA ALA A 65 24.14 12.06 -0.78
C ALA A 65 24.59 12.86 0.46
N ALA A 66 23.89 12.74 1.59
CA ALA A 66 24.28 13.38 2.85
C ALA A 66 25.37 12.62 3.62
N ALA A 67 25.64 11.36 3.25
CA ALA A 67 26.68 10.52 3.85
C ALA A 67 27.99 10.54 3.03
N GLU A 68 27.95 11.09 1.82
CA GLU A 68 29.09 11.39 0.95
C GLU A 68 29.59 12.81 1.22
#